data_AF-A0A7J3QFV3-F1
#
_entry.id   AF-A0A7J3QFV3-F1
#
_cell.length_a   1.000
_cell.length_b   1.000
_cell.length_c   1.000
_cell.angle_alpha   90.00
_cell.angle_beta   90.00
_cell.angle_gamma   90.00
#
_symmetry.space_group_name_H-M   'P 1'
#
loop_
_entity.id
_entity.type
_entity.pdbx_description
1 polymer ?
#
loop_
_entity_poly.entity_id
_entity_poly.type
_entity_poly.pdbx_seq_one_letter_code
_entity_poly.pdbx_strand_id
1 'polypeptide(L)'
;MDVICPLDWRYGSEEMRRLFLTEAIVKRFIVVEKAIMKGLEEIGYAKKGCAEIIDECAQSITASDVYTRESVMGHDIAALTYLLGEKCGECGKYVHLGATSYDIVDTAWALIIKDALAIVKRRLRYIIEKLIDMAYQYKEAIMVGRTHGQHALPITLGFKFANYIYEFTRSFERLFETEK
;
A
#
# COMPACT_ATOMS: atom_id res chain seq x y z
N MET A 1 -8.96 17.26 -12.83
CA MET A 1 -8.27 17.63 -11.58
C MET A 1 -6.87 18.00 -11.95
N ASP A 2 -6.45 19.23 -11.69
CA ASP A 2 -5.05 19.60 -11.84
C ASP A 2 -4.22 18.80 -10.84
N VAL A 3 -3.18 18.13 -11.31
CA VAL A 3 -2.34 17.28 -10.47
C VAL A 3 -1.46 18.18 -9.60
N ILE A 4 -1.79 18.28 -8.31
CA ILE A 4 -1.11 19.20 -7.37
C ILE A 4 0.22 18.61 -6.89
N CYS A 5 0.24 17.31 -6.53
CA CYS A 5 1.42 16.70 -5.95
C CYS A 5 2.39 16.19 -7.04
N PRO A 6 3.69 16.56 -7.02
CA PRO A 6 4.65 16.05 -7.99
C PRO A 6 4.92 14.54 -7.85
N LEU A 7 4.54 13.93 -6.73
CA LEU A 7 4.58 12.47 -6.58
C LEU A 7 3.57 11.77 -7.52
N ASP A 8 2.45 12.43 -7.83
CA ASP A 8 1.36 11.82 -8.62
C ASP A 8 1.67 11.77 -10.12
N TRP A 9 2.58 12.60 -10.63
CA TRP A 9 2.92 12.62 -12.06
C TRP A 9 4.41 12.47 -12.38
N ARG A 10 5.32 12.99 -11.54
CA ARG A 10 6.76 13.12 -11.84
C ARG A 10 7.63 12.08 -11.15
N TYR A 11 7.48 11.92 -9.83
CA TYR A 11 8.45 11.17 -9.02
C TYR A 11 7.93 9.80 -8.55
N GLY A 12 6.63 9.67 -8.30
CA GLY A 12 6.05 8.40 -7.89
C GLY A 12 6.09 7.41 -9.04
N SER A 13 6.64 6.23 -8.79
CA SER A 13 6.57 5.16 -9.77
C SER A 13 5.13 4.73 -10.00
N GLU A 14 4.80 4.33 -11.23
CA GLU A 14 3.47 3.87 -11.60
C GLU A 14 2.92 2.78 -10.65
N GLU A 15 3.73 1.77 -10.34
CA GLU A 15 3.36 0.68 -9.42
C GLU A 15 2.93 1.18 -8.03
N MET A 16 3.69 2.13 -7.46
CA MET A 16 3.34 2.74 -6.17
C MET A 16 2.07 3.59 -6.30
N ARG A 17 1.99 4.46 -7.31
CA ARG A 17 0.83 5.34 -7.52
C ARG A 17 -0.47 4.55 -7.67
N ARG A 18 -0.44 3.42 -8.38
CA ARG A 18 -1.62 2.56 -8.59
C ARG A 18 -2.26 2.10 -7.28
N LEU A 19 -1.50 1.92 -6.19
CA LEU A 19 -2.04 1.54 -4.88
C LEU A 19 -2.85 2.66 -4.22
N PHE A 20 -2.50 3.93 -4.48
CA PHE A 20 -3.09 5.11 -3.86
C PHE A 20 -4.07 5.85 -4.79
N LEU A 21 -4.37 5.28 -5.96
CA LEU A 21 -5.46 5.78 -6.79
C LEU A 21 -6.76 5.62 -6.03
N THR A 22 -7.64 6.60 -6.16
CA THR A 22 -8.93 6.60 -5.47
C THR A 22 -9.76 5.36 -5.78
N GLU A 23 -9.72 4.92 -7.03
CA GLU A 23 -10.32 3.66 -7.48
C GLU A 23 -9.73 2.43 -6.78
N ALA A 24 -8.43 2.40 -6.53
CA ALA A 24 -7.77 1.31 -5.82
C ALA A 24 -8.13 1.32 -4.32
N ILE A 25 -8.25 2.50 -3.71
CA ILE A 25 -8.67 2.66 -2.30
C ILE A 25 -10.12 2.15 -2.12
N VAL A 26 -11.05 2.59 -2.96
CA VAL A 26 -12.45 2.11 -2.92
C VAL A 26 -12.52 0.59 -3.11
N LYS A 27 -11.74 0.03 -4.06
CA LYS A 27 -11.63 -1.43 -4.21
C LYS A 27 -11.12 -2.11 -2.96
N ARG A 28 -10.21 -1.49 -2.19
CA ARG A 28 -9.75 -2.05 -0.91
C ARG A 28 -10.81 -2.02 0.17
N PHE A 29 -11.65 -0.98 0.22
CA PHE A 29 -12.82 -0.99 1.11
C PHE A 29 -13.77 -2.15 0.78
N ILE A 30 -14.04 -2.38 -0.51
CA ILE A 30 -14.88 -3.50 -0.98
C ILE A 30 -14.28 -4.86 -0.60
N VAL A 31 -12.97 -5.03 -0.69
CA VAL A 31 -12.29 -6.26 -0.25
C VAL A 31 -12.52 -6.52 1.25
N VAL A 32 -12.51 -5.48 2.07
CA VAL A 32 -12.77 -5.61 3.52
C VAL A 32 -14.25 -5.93 3.79
N GLU A 33 -15.18 -5.25 3.12
CA GLU A 33 -16.62 -5.57 3.19
C GLU A 33 -16.91 -7.02 2.79
N LYS A 34 -16.26 -7.50 1.73
CA LYS A 34 -16.34 -8.91 1.32
C LYS A 34 -15.84 -9.86 2.42
N ALA A 35 -14.73 -9.52 3.06
CA ALA A 35 -14.19 -10.34 4.15
C ALA A 35 -15.14 -10.40 5.35
N ILE A 36 -15.79 -9.28 5.69
CA ILE A 36 -16.81 -9.22 6.73
C ILE A 36 -18.02 -10.08 6.35
N MET A 37 -18.53 -9.93 5.12
CA MET A 37 -19.64 -10.75 4.61
C MET A 37 -19.32 -12.25 4.68
N LYS A 38 -18.10 -12.64 4.31
CA LYS A 38 -17.65 -14.03 4.43
C LYS A 38 -17.67 -14.51 5.88
N GLY A 39 -17.21 -13.68 6.83
CA GLY A 39 -17.34 -13.98 8.26
C GLY A 39 -18.80 -14.17 8.70
N LEU A 40 -19.71 -13.30 8.25
CA LEU A 40 -21.15 -13.40 8.52
C LEU A 40 -21.78 -14.67 7.94
N GLU A 41 -21.31 -15.15 6.79
CA GLU A 41 -21.74 -16.44 6.23
C GLU A 41 -21.26 -17.62 7.07
N GLU A 42 -20.01 -17.59 7.52
CA GLU A 42 -19.41 -18.66 8.30
C GLU A 42 -20.14 -18.86 9.64
N ILE A 43 -20.65 -17.79 10.24
CA ILE A 43 -21.45 -17.84 11.48
C ILE A 43 -22.97 -17.99 11.22
N GLY A 44 -23.41 -18.07 9.96
CA GLY A 44 -24.80 -18.34 9.59
C GLY A 44 -25.76 -17.13 9.65
N TYR A 45 -25.25 -15.91 9.77
CA TYR A 45 -26.06 -14.68 9.74
C TYR A 45 -26.40 -14.25 8.32
N ALA A 46 -25.43 -14.31 7.41
CA ALA A 46 -25.62 -14.05 5.99
C ALA A 46 -25.93 -15.33 5.21
N LYS A 47 -26.66 -15.20 4.10
CA LYS A 47 -26.93 -16.33 3.19
C LYS A 47 -25.62 -16.74 2.50
N LYS A 48 -25.36 -18.04 2.40
CA LYS A 48 -24.19 -18.57 1.67
C LYS A 48 -24.13 -18.02 0.24
N GLY A 49 -22.94 -17.56 -0.17
CA GLY A 49 -22.66 -17.01 -1.50
C GLY A 49 -22.84 -15.49 -1.63
N CYS A 50 -23.32 -14.80 -0.60
CA CYS A 50 -23.35 -13.33 -0.56
C CYS A 50 -21.97 -12.67 -0.67
N ALA A 51 -20.91 -13.28 -0.12
CA ALA A 51 -19.56 -12.77 -0.21
C ALA A 51 -19.06 -12.75 -1.67
N GLU A 52 -19.44 -13.74 -2.48
CA GLU A 52 -19.07 -13.75 -3.91
C GLU A 52 -19.93 -12.79 -4.73
N ILE A 53 -21.20 -12.60 -4.34
CA ILE A 53 -22.08 -11.60 -4.95
C ILE A 53 -21.51 -10.18 -4.78
N ILE A 54 -20.84 -9.87 -3.66
CA ILE A 54 -20.21 -8.54 -3.46
C ILE A 54 -19.28 -8.18 -4.60
N ASP A 55 -18.42 -9.11 -5.05
CA ASP A 55 -17.47 -8.81 -6.13
C ASP A 55 -18.19 -8.50 -7.45
N GLU A 56 -19.23 -9.26 -7.78
CA GLU A 56 -20.05 -9.04 -8.99
C GLU A 56 -20.74 -7.68 -8.94
N CYS A 57 -21.34 -7.33 -7.81
CA CYS A 57 -22.04 -6.05 -7.62
C CYS A 57 -21.08 -4.87 -7.65
N ALA A 58 -19.91 -5.04 -7.03
CA ALA A 58 -18.84 -4.05 -6.97
C ALA A 58 -18.23 -3.70 -8.33
N GLN A 59 -18.28 -4.59 -9.33
CA GLN A 59 -17.74 -4.32 -10.67
C GLN A 59 -18.35 -3.06 -11.31
N SER A 60 -19.58 -2.71 -10.92
CA SER A 60 -20.30 -1.56 -11.45
C SER A 60 -20.20 -0.31 -10.55
N ILE A 61 -19.46 -0.38 -9.44
CA ILE A 61 -19.26 0.75 -8.52
C ILE A 61 -17.88 1.35 -8.80
N THR A 62 -17.86 2.59 -9.27
CA THR A 62 -16.63 3.37 -9.45
C THR A 62 -16.39 4.27 -8.24
N ALA A 63 -15.15 4.71 -8.05
CA ALA A 63 -14.85 5.73 -7.05
C ALA A 63 -15.69 7.01 -7.25
N SER A 64 -15.95 7.41 -8.50
CA SER A 64 -16.77 8.59 -8.80
C SER A 64 -18.21 8.45 -8.28
N ASP A 65 -18.78 7.24 -8.34
CA ASP A 65 -20.12 6.97 -7.81
C ASP A 65 -20.15 7.15 -6.29
N VAL A 66 -19.12 6.65 -5.60
CA VAL A 66 -18.98 6.78 -4.14
C VAL A 66 -18.87 8.25 -3.74
N TYR A 67 -18.00 9.05 -4.37
CA TYR A 67 -17.86 10.48 -4.06
C TYR A 67 -19.11 11.30 -4.40
N THR A 68 -19.79 10.96 -5.49
CA THR A 68 -21.06 11.60 -5.83
C THR A 68 -22.09 11.34 -4.74
N ARG A 69 -22.17 10.10 -4.25
CA ARG A 69 -23.09 9.74 -3.17
C ARG A 69 -22.66 10.33 -1.81
N GLU A 70 -21.37 10.39 -1.54
CA GLU A 70 -20.79 11.05 -0.36
C GLU A 70 -21.18 12.51 -0.30
N SER A 71 -21.21 13.23 -1.43
CA SER A 71 -21.63 14.65 -1.45
C SER A 71 -23.04 14.90 -0.92
N VAL A 72 -23.90 13.87 -0.95
CA VAL A 72 -25.26 13.90 -0.40
C VAL A 72 -25.29 13.42 1.05
N MET A 73 -24.52 12.38 1.38
CA MET A 73 -24.58 11.72 2.69
C MET A 73 -23.62 12.31 3.73
N GLY A 74 -22.56 13.00 3.31
CA GLY A 74 -21.51 13.53 4.17
C GLY A 74 -20.59 12.47 4.78
N HIS A 75 -20.61 11.23 4.26
CA HIS A 75 -19.79 10.12 4.76
C HIS A 75 -19.51 9.08 3.67
N ASP A 76 -18.23 8.88 3.35
CA ASP A 76 -17.70 7.98 2.31
C ASP A 76 -18.06 6.50 2.49
N ILE A 77 -17.83 5.92 3.66
CA ILE A 77 -18.18 4.51 3.94
C ILE A 77 -19.70 4.31 3.91
N ALA A 78 -20.47 5.25 4.45
CA ALA A 78 -21.93 5.18 4.35
C ALA A 78 -22.41 5.25 2.88
N ALA A 79 -21.73 6.05 2.04
CA ALA A 79 -22.02 6.12 0.61
C ALA A 79 -21.68 4.80 -0.11
N LEU A 80 -20.53 4.19 0.16
CA LEU A 80 -20.15 2.90 -0.41
C LEU A 80 -21.12 1.78 0.01
N THR A 81 -21.46 1.70 1.30
CA THR A 81 -22.35 0.66 1.83
C THR A 81 -23.77 0.81 1.28
N TYR A 82 -24.25 2.05 1.09
CA TYR A 82 -25.51 2.32 0.39
C TYR A 82 -25.49 1.77 -1.04
N LEU A 83 -24.44 2.07 -1.82
CA LEU A 83 -24.31 1.62 -3.20
C LEU A 83 -24.22 0.10 -3.31
N LEU A 84 -23.46 -0.55 -2.42
CA LEU A 84 -23.39 -2.00 -2.33
C LEU A 84 -24.76 -2.59 -1.92
N GLY A 85 -25.44 -1.98 -0.96
CA GLY A 85 -26.77 -2.38 -0.52
C GLY A 85 -27.80 -2.41 -1.65
N GLU A 86 -27.82 -1.38 -2.50
CA GLU A 86 -28.70 -1.30 -3.67
C GLU A 86 -28.37 -2.36 -4.74
N LYS A 87 -27.08 -2.66 -4.93
CA LYS A 87 -26.62 -3.52 -6.03
C LYS A 87 -26.56 -5.01 -5.66
N CYS A 88 -26.44 -5.34 -4.38
CA CYS A 88 -26.31 -6.71 -3.89
C CYS A 88 -27.64 -7.43 -3.63
N GLY A 89 -28.79 -6.85 -4.00
CA GLY A 89 -30.12 -7.46 -3.83
C GLY A 89 -30.36 -7.95 -2.40
N GLU A 90 -30.78 -9.21 -2.23
CA GLU A 90 -31.01 -9.81 -0.91
C GLU A 90 -29.77 -9.84 -0.01
N CYS A 91 -28.56 -9.84 -0.59
CA CYS A 91 -27.32 -9.80 0.16
C CYS A 91 -26.97 -8.39 0.65
N GLY A 92 -27.56 -7.36 0.04
CA GLY A 92 -27.32 -5.96 0.39
C GLY A 92 -27.63 -5.62 1.84
N LYS A 93 -28.62 -6.28 2.45
CA LYS A 93 -28.99 -6.08 3.86
C LYS A 93 -27.94 -6.53 4.89
N TYR A 94 -26.94 -7.32 4.46
CA TYR A 94 -25.85 -7.78 5.30
C TYR A 94 -24.57 -6.97 5.10
N VAL A 95 -24.52 -6.07 4.11
CA VAL A 95 -23.36 -5.20 3.89
C VAL A 95 -23.15 -4.33 5.13
N HIS A 96 -21.89 -4.23 5.57
CA HIS A 96 -21.49 -3.48 6.76
C HIS A 96 -22.14 -3.93 8.09
N LEU A 97 -22.82 -5.07 8.13
CA LEU A 97 -23.55 -5.50 9.33
C LEU A 97 -22.58 -5.79 10.49
N GLY A 98 -22.73 -5.01 11.57
CA GLY A 98 -21.93 -5.15 12.79
C GLY A 98 -20.55 -4.49 12.72
N ALA A 99 -20.22 -3.83 11.61
CA ALA A 99 -18.98 -3.09 11.45
C ALA A 99 -19.20 -1.59 11.73
N THR A 100 -18.10 -0.90 12.01
CA THR A 100 -17.98 0.55 12.00
C THR A 100 -17.14 0.99 10.81
N SER A 101 -17.19 2.27 10.46
CA SER A 101 -16.41 2.82 9.34
C SER A 101 -14.90 2.50 9.44
N TYR A 102 -14.33 2.48 10.64
CA TYR A 102 -12.90 2.25 10.84
C TYR A 102 -12.48 0.78 10.74
N ASP A 103 -13.38 -0.17 10.95
CA ASP A 103 -13.10 -1.58 10.63
C ASP A 103 -12.75 -1.74 9.14
N ILE A 104 -13.36 -0.92 8.28
CA ILE A 104 -13.13 -0.91 6.84
C ILE A 104 -11.91 -0.05 6.52
N VAL A 105 -11.88 1.20 6.98
CA VAL A 105 -10.83 2.17 6.64
C VAL A 105 -9.46 1.71 7.12
N ASP A 106 -9.30 1.35 8.39
CA ASP A 106 -7.99 0.98 8.94
C ASP A 106 -7.48 -0.32 8.33
N THR A 107 -8.35 -1.32 8.17
CA THR A 107 -7.98 -2.59 7.55
C THR A 107 -7.56 -2.38 6.09
N ALA A 108 -8.29 -1.56 5.32
CA ALA A 108 -7.93 -1.24 3.95
C ALA A 108 -6.58 -0.50 3.86
N TRP A 109 -6.34 0.47 4.73
CA TRP A 109 -5.06 1.17 4.80
C TRP A 109 -3.91 0.25 5.21
N ALA A 110 -4.12 -0.65 6.17
CA ALA A 110 -3.13 -1.65 6.54
C ALA A 110 -2.75 -2.55 5.34
N LEU A 111 -3.73 -2.96 4.54
CA LEU A 111 -3.51 -3.73 3.31
C LEU A 111 -2.75 -2.92 2.24
N ILE A 112 -3.12 -1.65 2.03
CA ILE A 112 -2.41 -0.76 1.08
C ILE A 112 -0.96 -0.53 1.51
N ILE A 113 -0.73 -0.26 2.80
CA ILE A 113 0.60 -0.03 3.36
C ILE A 113 1.45 -1.30 3.25
N LYS A 114 0.89 -2.48 3.53
CA LYS A 114 1.58 -3.76 3.33
C LYS A 114 2.06 -3.93 1.90
N ASP A 115 1.21 -3.65 0.91
CA ASP A 115 1.58 -3.76 -0.50
C ASP A 115 2.60 -2.70 -0.92
N ALA A 116 2.49 -1.48 -0.40
CA ALA A 116 3.47 -0.42 -0.61
C ALA A 116 4.86 -0.79 -0.03
N LEU A 117 4.89 -1.36 1.18
CA LEU A 117 6.12 -1.84 1.82
C LEU A 117 6.78 -2.97 1.02
N ALA A 118 6.00 -3.84 0.38
CA ALA A 118 6.54 -4.86 -0.51
C ALA A 118 7.30 -4.25 -1.69
N ILE A 119 6.79 -3.16 -2.29
CA ILE A 119 7.47 -2.41 -3.36
C ILE A 119 8.78 -1.80 -2.85
N VAL A 120 8.73 -1.11 -1.70
CA VAL A 120 9.89 -0.45 -1.11
C VAL A 120 10.98 -1.46 -0.78
N LYS A 121 10.63 -2.58 -0.12
CA LYS A 121 11.56 -3.65 0.21
C LYS A 121 12.24 -4.22 -1.04
N ARG A 122 11.47 -4.52 -2.09
CA ARG A 122 12.02 -5.07 -3.35
C ARG A 122 13.03 -4.11 -3.99
N ARG A 123 12.74 -2.81 -4.01
CA ARG A 123 13.64 -1.78 -4.57
C ARG A 123 14.87 -1.56 -3.71
N LEU A 124 14.71 -1.52 -2.39
CA LEU A 124 15.82 -1.35 -1.47
C LEU A 124 16.79 -2.54 -1.55
N ARG A 125 16.26 -3.77 -1.64
CA ARG A 125 17.08 -4.96 -1.90
C ARG A 125 17.90 -4.82 -3.18
N TYR A 126 17.29 -4.40 -4.28
CA TYR A 126 18.00 -4.18 -5.54
C TYR A 126 19.13 -3.15 -5.42
N ILE A 127 18.90 -2.05 -4.70
CA ILE A 127 19.94 -1.03 -4.44
C ILE A 127 21.08 -1.63 -3.62
N ILE A 128 20.78 -2.39 -2.56
CA ILE A 128 21.77 -3.06 -1.72
C ILE A 128 22.62 -4.01 -2.56
N GLU A 129 22.00 -4.85 -3.39
CA GLU A 129 22.69 -5.78 -4.30
C GLU A 129 23.63 -5.03 -5.26
N LYS A 130 23.18 -3.90 -5.85
CA LYS A 130 24.04 -3.07 -6.71
C LYS A 130 25.21 -2.44 -5.97
N LEU A 131 24.99 -1.99 -4.74
CA LEU A 131 26.07 -1.46 -3.91
C LEU A 131 27.08 -2.54 -3.53
N ILE A 132 26.63 -3.79 -3.29
CA ILE A 132 27.51 -4.95 -3.05
C ILE A 132 28.38 -5.22 -4.28
N ASP A 133 27.78 -5.26 -5.48
CA ASP A 133 28.53 -5.42 -6.74
C ASP A 133 29.64 -4.35 -6.85
N MET A 134 29.30 -3.08 -6.59
CA MET A 134 30.25 -1.96 -6.63
C MET A 134 31.31 -2.05 -5.53
N ALA A 135 30.95 -2.47 -4.31
CA ALA A 135 31.87 -2.62 -3.21
C ALA A 135 32.99 -3.63 -3.55
N TYR A 136 32.61 -4.77 -4.16
CA TYR A 136 33.57 -5.77 -4.62
C TYR A 136 34.38 -5.29 -5.83
N GLN A 137 33.74 -4.67 -6.82
CA GLN A 137 34.40 -4.16 -8.01
C GLN A 137 35.49 -3.13 -7.67
N TYR A 138 35.24 -2.26 -6.70
CA TYR A 138 36.13 -1.15 -6.33
C TYR A 138 36.89 -1.40 -5.01
N LYS A 139 36.99 -2.65 -4.56
CA LYS A 139 37.58 -3.00 -3.26
C LYS A 139 39.03 -2.52 -3.08
N GLU A 140 39.82 -2.50 -4.16
CA GLU A 140 41.24 -2.05 -4.17
C GLU A 140 41.41 -0.62 -4.71
N ALA A 141 40.34 0.04 -5.14
CA ALA A 141 40.42 1.35 -5.77
C ALA A 141 40.66 2.44 -4.72
N ILE A 142 41.92 2.87 -4.54
CA ILE A 142 42.31 3.88 -3.55
C ILE A 142 41.68 5.24 -3.88
N MET A 143 41.15 5.91 -2.86
CA MET A 143 40.64 7.28 -2.92
C MET A 143 40.99 8.07 -1.66
N VAL A 144 40.95 9.40 -1.74
CA VAL A 144 41.11 10.26 -0.56
C VAL A 144 39.93 10.11 0.40
N GLY A 145 40.21 9.77 1.67
CA GLY A 145 39.21 9.80 2.72
C GLY A 145 38.84 11.25 3.08
N ARG A 146 37.65 11.45 3.66
CA ARG A 146 37.23 12.78 4.13
C ARG A 146 36.56 12.74 5.50
N THR A 147 37.03 13.61 6.40
CA THR A 147 36.43 13.89 7.71
C THR A 147 36.24 15.41 7.83
N HIS A 148 35.09 15.88 8.32
CA HIS A 148 34.72 17.31 8.31
C HIS A 148 34.82 17.96 6.91
N GLY A 149 34.67 17.17 5.84
CA GLY A 149 34.85 17.62 4.46
C GLY A 149 36.31 17.85 4.02
N GLN A 150 37.28 17.67 4.93
CA GLN A 150 38.72 17.84 4.67
C GLN A 150 39.38 16.51 4.29
N HIS A 151 40.50 16.57 3.58
CA HIS A 151 41.29 15.38 3.26
C HIS A 151 41.77 14.66 4.53
N ALA A 152 41.57 13.35 4.55
CA ALA A 152 41.98 12.46 5.63
C ALA A 152 42.83 11.30 5.07
N LEU A 153 43.08 10.28 5.89
CA LEU A 153 43.81 9.08 5.46
C LEU A 153 43.13 8.42 4.25
N PRO A 154 43.91 7.87 3.29
CA PRO A 154 43.36 7.15 2.15
C PRO A 154 42.46 5.97 2.57
N ILE A 155 41.41 5.73 1.79
CA ILE A 155 40.52 4.57 1.89
C ILE A 155 40.39 3.92 0.51
N THR A 156 39.56 2.88 0.38
CA THR A 156 39.12 2.40 -0.93
C THR A 156 37.69 2.81 -1.24
N LEU A 157 37.37 3.00 -2.52
CA LEU A 157 36.01 3.31 -2.96
C LEU A 157 35.05 2.16 -2.62
N GLY A 158 35.52 0.92 -2.65
CA GLY A 158 34.75 -0.23 -2.17
C GLY A 158 34.39 -0.12 -0.68
N PHE A 159 35.32 0.31 0.18
CA PHE A 159 35.04 0.58 1.60
C PHE A 159 34.00 1.71 1.77
N LYS A 160 33.98 2.71 0.88
CA LYS A 160 32.94 3.74 0.89
C LYS A 160 31.55 3.17 0.60
N PHE A 161 31.43 2.28 -0.39
CA PHE A 161 30.16 1.60 -0.66
C PHE A 161 29.72 0.66 0.46
N ALA A 162 30.66 -0.04 1.11
CA ALA A 162 30.39 -0.88 2.28
C ALA A 162 29.68 -0.14 3.41
N ASN A 163 30.07 1.12 3.67
CA ASN A 163 29.38 1.95 4.65
C ASN A 163 27.91 2.24 4.25
N TYR A 164 27.63 2.49 2.97
CA TYR A 164 26.24 2.66 2.52
C TYR A 164 25.43 1.37 2.61
N ILE A 165 26.04 0.22 2.30
CA ILE A 165 25.41 -1.09 2.46
C ILE A 165 24.97 -1.29 3.92
N TYR A 166 25.83 -0.95 4.89
CA TYR A 166 25.50 -1.04 6.32
C TYR A 166 24.27 -0.20 6.70
N GLU A 167 24.19 1.05 6.25
CA GLU A 167 23.04 1.91 6.56
C GLU A 167 21.74 1.44 5.89
N PHE A 168 21.82 0.98 4.63
CA PHE A 168 20.67 0.46 3.92
C PHE A 168 20.18 -0.87 4.47
N THR A 169 21.07 -1.78 4.86
CA THR A 169 20.70 -3.07 5.46
C THR A 169 20.01 -2.88 6.82
N ARG A 170 20.53 -2.00 7.69
CA ARG A 170 19.82 -1.61 8.92
C ARG A 170 18.42 -1.04 8.65
N SER A 171 18.29 -0.24 7.60
CA SER A 171 16.98 0.31 7.22
C SER A 171 16.06 -0.76 6.66
N PHE A 172 16.60 -1.72 5.92
CA PHE A 172 15.87 -2.88 5.40
C PHE A 172 15.38 -3.78 6.52
N GLU A 173 16.20 -4.07 7.54
CA GLU A 173 15.82 -4.83 8.74
C GLU A 173 14.63 -4.19 9.47
N ARG A 174 14.67 -2.88 9.70
CA ARG A 174 13.54 -2.16 10.32
C ARG A 174 12.23 -2.29 9.54
N LEU A 175 12.27 -2.40 8.21
CA LEU A 175 11.06 -2.63 7.40
C LEU A 175 10.46 -4.04 7.60
N PHE A 176 11.25 -5.04 8.01
CA PHE A 176 10.72 -6.34 8.38
C PHE A 176 10.17 -6.37 9.81
N GLU A 177 10.69 -5.51 10.69
CA GLU A 177 10.18 -5.40 12.05
C GLU A 177 8.75 -4.85 12.11
N THR A 178 8.32 -4.07 11.10
CA THR A 178 6.93 -3.58 11.01
C THR A 178 5.91 -4.65 10.64
N GLU A 179 6.35 -5.87 10.32
CA GLU A 179 5.48 -6.99 9.93
C GLU A 179 5.36 -8.06 11.01
N LYS A 180 6.02 -7.88 12.16
CA LYS A 180 5.92 -8.75 13.34
C LYS A 180 4.72 -8.37 14.19
#